data_AF-A0A933AJZ8-F1
#
_entry.id   AF-A0A933AJZ8-F1
#
_cell.length_a   1.000
_cell.length_b   1.000
_cell.length_c   1.000
_cell.angle_alpha   90.00
_cell.angle_beta   90.00
_cell.angle_gamma   90.00
#
_symmetry.space_group_name_H-M   'P 1'
#
loop_
_entity.id
_entity.type
_entity.pdbx_description
1 polymer ?
#
loop_
_entity_poly.entity_id
_entity_poly.type
_entity_poly.pdbx_seq_one_letter_code
_entity_poly.pdbx_strand_id
1 'polypeptide(L)'
;PLPRLAFLAAKFAALALMFAASLALAGLACYYYTWLMFGPLDALRWLAFNGLLLAYVLVYVALTLFCSVITKSQAAAGGLAICFLLVLGLVGAVPGWGDYLPGQLLTWGYGIMAGKADTFYPALAVSAGLIVAAFIGAWRAFERQEL
;
A
#
# COMPACT_ATOMS: atom_id res chain seq x y z
N PRO A 1 28.90 13.87 1.07
CA PRO A 1 28.10 12.69 0.62
C PRO A 1 26.82 12.62 1.46
N LEU A 2 25.64 12.53 0.84
CA LEU A 2 24.37 12.41 1.57
C LEU A 2 24.28 11.02 2.23
N PRO A 3 23.74 10.91 3.46
CA PRO A 3 23.52 9.61 4.07
C PRO A 3 22.54 8.80 3.23
N ARG A 4 22.91 7.56 2.91
CA ARG A 4 22.16 6.65 2.02
C ARG A 4 20.71 6.44 2.48
N LEU A 5 20.50 6.41 3.80
CA LEU A 5 19.18 6.34 4.41
C LEU A 5 18.32 7.56 4.06
N ALA A 6 18.88 8.77 4.07
CA ALA A 6 18.12 9.98 3.75
C ALA A 6 17.68 10.00 2.28
N PHE A 7 18.54 9.53 1.37
CA PHE A 7 18.19 9.38 -0.05
C PHE A 7 17.02 8.39 -0.23
N LEU A 8 17.09 7.22 0.41
CA LEU A 8 16.05 6.21 0.30
C LEU A 8 14.73 6.65 0.97
N ALA A 9 14.81 7.28 2.13
CA ALA A 9 13.66 7.84 2.85
C ALA A 9 12.99 8.95 2.02
N ALA A 10 13.75 9.84 1.40
CA ALA A 10 13.22 10.86 0.50
C ALA A 10 12.52 10.24 -0.72
N LYS A 11 13.11 9.19 -1.32
CA LYS A 11 12.49 8.47 -2.44
C LYS A 11 11.18 7.80 -2.04
N PHE A 12 11.14 7.15 -0.87
CA PHE A 12 9.91 6.55 -0.34
C PHE A 12 8.85 7.61 -0.04
N ALA A 13 9.23 8.72 0.61
CA ALA A 13 8.32 9.81 0.94
C ALA A 13 7.72 10.45 -0.32
N ALA A 14 8.54 10.71 -1.35
CA ALA A 14 8.06 11.25 -2.62
C ALA A 14 7.04 10.32 -3.29
N LEU A 15 7.31 9.01 -3.32
CA LEU A 15 6.37 8.02 -3.86
C LEU A 15 5.08 7.95 -3.03
N ALA A 16 5.20 7.89 -1.70
CA ALA A 16 4.07 7.84 -0.79
C ALA A 16 3.16 9.07 -0.94
N LEU A 17 3.74 10.27 -1.03
CA LEU A 17 3.00 11.52 -1.25
C LEU A 17 2.31 11.54 -2.61
N MET A 18 2.99 11.10 -3.67
CA MET A 18 2.40 11.05 -5.01
C MET A 18 1.18 10.12 -5.07
N PHE A 19 1.28 8.93 -4.47
CA PHE A 19 0.16 8.00 -4.38
C PHE A 19 -0.94 8.50 -3.45
N ALA A 20 -0.60 9.15 -2.33
CA ALA A 20 -1.59 9.77 -1.45
C ALA A 20 -2.37 10.89 -2.14
N ALA A 21 -1.69 11.77 -2.89
CA ALA A 21 -2.34 12.84 -3.66
C ALA A 21 -3.23 12.28 -4.78
N SER A 22 -2.74 11.27 -5.50
CA SER A 22 -3.51 10.59 -6.55
C SER A 22 -4.75 9.90 -5.98
N LEU A 23 -4.60 9.24 -4.84
CA LEU A 23 -5.71 8.59 -4.13
C LEU A 23 -6.71 9.61 -3.60
N ALA A 24 -6.25 10.73 -3.05
CA ALA A 24 -7.12 11.81 -2.60
C ALA A 24 -7.96 12.37 -3.76
N LEU A 25 -7.34 12.61 -4.92
CA LEU A 25 -8.04 13.07 -6.12
C LEU A 25 -9.08 12.04 -6.60
N ALA A 26 -8.70 10.76 -6.67
CA ALA A 26 -9.60 9.67 -7.04
C ALA A 26 -10.77 9.52 -6.05
N GLY A 27 -10.48 9.64 -4.74
CA GLY A 27 -11.46 9.61 -3.68
C GLY A 27 -12.44 10.78 -3.76
N LEU A 28 -11.97 11.99 -4.05
CA LEU A 28 -12.84 13.15 -4.28
C LEU A 28 -13.75 12.95 -5.50
N ALA A 29 -13.20 12.45 -6.61
CA ALA A 29 -14.00 12.15 -7.80
C ALA A 29 -15.07 11.08 -7.53
N CYS A 30 -14.72 10.02 -6.80
CA CYS A 30 -15.65 8.96 -6.43
C CYS A 30 -16.74 9.45 -5.47
N TYR A 31 -16.37 10.26 -4.47
CA TYR A 31 -17.34 10.87 -3.56
C TYR A 31 -18.30 11.79 -4.33
N TYR A 32 -17.79 12.63 -5.23
CA TYR A 32 -18.60 13.53 -6.05
C TYR A 32 -19.61 12.75 -6.90
N TYR A 33 -19.15 11.70 -7.58
CA TYR A 33 -20.02 10.82 -8.37
C TYR A 33 -21.10 10.16 -7.52
N THR A 34 -20.72 9.63 -6.37
CA THR A 34 -21.66 8.93 -5.47
C THR A 34 -22.67 9.89 -4.88
N TRP A 35 -22.24 11.09 -4.50
CA TRP A 35 -23.12 12.14 -3.99
C TRP A 35 -24.18 12.54 -5.03
N LEU A 36 -23.79 12.70 -6.29
CA LEU A 36 -24.69 13.08 -7.38
C LEU A 36 -25.76 12.02 -7.66
N MET A 37 -25.42 10.73 -7.57
CA MET A 37 -26.34 9.64 -7.96
C MET A 37 -27.07 8.97 -6.79
N PHE A 38 -26.41 8.84 -5.64
CA PHE A 38 -26.89 8.04 -4.50
C PHE A 38 -27.03 8.85 -3.20
N GLY A 39 -26.62 10.12 -3.20
CA GLY A 39 -26.68 10.99 -2.02
C GLY A 39 -25.41 10.95 -1.15
N PRO A 40 -25.39 11.72 -0.05
CA PRO A 40 -24.19 11.92 0.75
C PRO A 40 -23.74 10.65 1.47
N LEU A 41 -22.45 10.37 1.37
CA LEU A 41 -21.78 9.32 2.14
C LEU A 41 -21.42 9.85 3.53
N ASP A 42 -21.35 8.96 4.51
CA ASP A 42 -20.75 9.26 5.80
C ASP A 42 -19.25 9.59 5.61
N ALA A 43 -18.86 10.83 5.91
CA ALA A 43 -17.51 11.33 5.67
C ALA A 43 -16.45 10.59 6.50
N LEU A 44 -16.78 10.14 7.71
CA LEU A 44 -15.84 9.45 8.58
C LEU A 44 -15.56 8.03 8.07
N ARG A 45 -16.62 7.31 7.67
CA ARG A 45 -16.50 5.98 7.04
C ARG A 45 -15.74 6.06 5.72
N TRP A 46 -16.02 7.07 4.91
CA TRP A 46 -15.33 7.34 3.65
C TRP A 46 -13.84 7.60 3.85
N LEU A 47 -13.49 8.45 4.81
CA LEU A 47 -12.09 8.76 5.14
C LEU A 47 -11.35 7.54 5.69
N ALA A 48 -12.00 6.76 6.57
CA ALA A 48 -11.44 5.52 7.09
C ALA A 48 -11.15 4.50 5.97
N PHE A 49 -12.08 4.33 5.02
CA PHE A 49 -11.87 3.47 3.87
C PHE A 49 -10.68 3.93 3.01
N ASN A 50 -10.59 5.22 2.70
CA ASN A 50 -9.46 5.76 1.93
C ASN A 50 -8.13 5.63 2.70
N GLY A 51 -8.14 5.74 4.02
CA GLY A 51 -6.95 5.48 4.86
C GLY A 51 -6.47 4.03 4.77
N LEU A 52 -7.39 3.06 4.83
CA LEU A 52 -7.07 1.64 4.65
C LEU A 52 -6.56 1.34 3.23
N LEU A 53 -7.17 1.97 2.23
CA LEU A 53 -6.75 1.86 0.83
C LEU A 53 -5.35 2.47 0.62
N LEU A 54 -5.03 3.58 1.29
CA LEU A 54 -3.68 4.15 1.28
C LEU A 54 -2.67 3.19 1.89
N ALA A 55 -2.98 2.61 3.07
CA ALA A 55 -2.11 1.62 3.71
C ALA A 55 -1.85 0.41 2.79
N TYR A 56 -2.90 -0.09 2.12
CA TYR A 56 -2.79 -1.15 1.12
C TYR A 56 -1.85 -0.77 -0.02
N VAL A 57 -2.02 0.41 -0.61
CA VAL A 57 -1.16 0.90 -1.71
C VAL A 57 0.29 1.07 -1.24
N LEU A 58 0.52 1.56 -0.03
CA LEU A 58 1.87 1.78 0.51
C LEU A 58 2.67 0.48 0.66
N VAL A 59 2.02 -0.67 0.89
CA VAL A 59 2.69 -1.98 0.85
C VAL A 59 3.35 -2.19 -0.51
N TYR A 60 2.61 -1.98 -1.60
CA TYR A 60 3.14 -2.15 -2.96
C TYR A 60 4.16 -1.08 -3.33
N VAL A 61 4.01 0.15 -2.86
CA VAL A 61 5.03 1.20 -3.03
C VAL A 61 6.34 0.78 -2.37
N ALA A 62 6.30 0.25 -1.15
CA ALA A 62 7.49 -0.21 -0.43
C ALA A 62 8.15 -1.41 -1.13
N LEU A 63 7.35 -2.39 -1.58
CA LEU A 63 7.85 -3.54 -2.34
C LEU A 63 8.44 -3.15 -3.69
N THR A 64 7.82 -2.20 -4.40
CA THR A 64 8.34 -1.67 -5.67
C THR A 64 9.65 -0.94 -5.46
N LEU A 65 9.76 -0.14 -4.38
CA LEU A 65 11.00 0.52 -4.00
C LEU A 65 12.10 -0.51 -3.73
N PHE A 66 11.80 -1.56 -2.98
CA PHE A 66 12.73 -2.67 -2.74
C PHE A 66 13.18 -3.34 -4.05
N CYS A 67 12.24 -3.68 -4.93
CA CYS A 67 12.52 -4.23 -6.26
C CYS A 67 13.41 -3.29 -7.08
N SER A 68 13.20 -1.97 -6.98
CA SER A 68 14.01 -0.97 -7.69
C SER A 68 15.45 -0.88 -7.21
N VAL A 69 15.75 -1.33 -5.99
CA VAL A 69 17.12 -1.39 -5.46
C VAL A 69 17.82 -2.66 -5.90
N ILE A 70 17.13 -3.81 -5.90
CA ILE A 70 17.75 -5.11 -6.24
C ILE A 70 17.86 -5.36 -7.75
N THR A 71 17.08 -4.66 -8.57
CA THR A 71 17.11 -4.83 -10.03
C THR A 71 17.90 -3.71 -10.71
N LYS A 72 18.53 -4.03 -11.84
CA LYS A 72 19.27 -3.06 -12.67
C LYS A 72 18.38 -2.33 -13.70
N SER A 73 17.11 -2.71 -13.82
CA SER A 73 16.17 -2.19 -14.81
C SER A 73 14.83 -1.82 -14.18
N GLN A 74 14.30 -0.65 -14.52
CA GLN A 74 12.98 -0.20 -14.06
C GLN A 74 11.85 -1.12 -14.54
N ALA A 75 11.97 -1.70 -15.74
CA ALA A 75 11.00 -2.66 -16.25
C ALA A 75 10.99 -3.95 -15.41
N ALA A 76 12.17 -4.42 -15.00
CA ALA A 76 12.30 -5.58 -14.12
C ALA A 76 11.74 -5.30 -12.70
N ALA A 77 11.99 -4.10 -12.17
CA ALA A 77 11.41 -3.67 -10.89
C ALA A 77 9.87 -3.68 -10.92
N GLY A 78 9.29 -3.13 -12.00
CA GLY A 78 7.84 -3.13 -12.21
C GLY A 78 7.27 -4.56 -12.36
N GLY A 79 7.94 -5.41 -13.13
CA GLY A 79 7.54 -6.82 -13.28
C GLY A 79 7.54 -7.59 -11.95
N LEU A 80 8.59 -7.42 -11.12
CA LEU A 80 8.65 -8.04 -9.81
C LEU A 80 7.58 -7.52 -8.85
N ALA A 81 7.26 -6.22 -8.88
CA ALA A 81 6.19 -5.65 -8.08
C ALA A 81 4.82 -6.28 -8.43
N ILE A 82 4.56 -6.52 -9.72
CA ILE A 82 3.37 -7.24 -10.18
C ILE A 82 3.40 -8.70 -9.70
N CYS A 83 4.54 -9.39 -9.79
CA CYS A 83 4.68 -10.74 -9.26
C CYS A 83 4.37 -10.80 -7.76
N PHE A 84 4.85 -9.83 -6.96
CA PHE A 84 4.52 -9.74 -5.54
C PHE A 84 3.01 -9.58 -5.31
N LEU A 85 2.34 -8.76 -6.12
CA LEU A 85 0.89 -8.60 -6.06
C LEU A 85 0.17 -9.91 -6.35
N LEU A 86 0.57 -10.63 -7.40
CA LEU A 86 -0.02 -11.93 -7.74
C LEU A 86 0.22 -12.96 -6.62
N VAL A 87 1.44 -13.04 -6.09
CA VAL A 87 1.77 -13.97 -5.00
C VAL A 87 0.98 -13.64 -3.75
N LEU A 88 0.92 -12.38 -3.32
CA LEU A 88 0.13 -11.97 -2.16
C LEU A 88 -1.37 -12.24 -2.36
N GLY A 89 -1.89 -12.05 -3.57
CA GLY A 89 -3.26 -12.41 -3.92
C GLY A 89 -3.52 -13.92 -3.82
N LEU A 90 -2.61 -14.74 -4.34
CA LEU A 90 -2.70 -16.20 -4.28
C LEU A 90 -2.61 -16.73 -2.85
N VAL A 91 -1.68 -16.21 -2.05
CA VAL A 91 -1.58 -16.58 -0.62
C VAL A 91 -2.83 -16.11 0.13
N GLY A 92 -3.42 -14.98 -0.27
CA GLY A 92 -4.69 -14.47 0.25
C GLY A 92 -5.88 -15.40 0.04
N ALA A 93 -5.85 -16.22 -1.02
CA ALA A 93 -6.89 -17.21 -1.28
C ALA A 93 -6.79 -18.46 -0.39
N VAL A 94 -5.68 -18.64 0.34
CA VAL A 94 -5.49 -19.78 1.25
C VAL A 94 -6.30 -19.55 2.53
N PRO A 95 -7.18 -20.50 2.93
CA PRO A 95 -7.94 -20.40 4.16
C PRO A 95 -7.04 -20.16 5.39
N GLY A 96 -7.43 -19.22 6.26
CA GLY A 96 -6.72 -18.86 7.48
C GLY A 96 -5.58 -17.85 7.30
N TRP A 97 -5.00 -17.70 6.11
CA TRP A 97 -3.96 -16.70 5.84
C TRP A 97 -4.51 -15.39 5.30
N GLY A 98 -5.66 -15.43 4.62
CA GLY A 98 -6.33 -14.25 4.06
C GLY A 98 -6.54 -13.12 5.07
N ASP A 99 -6.87 -13.45 6.33
CA ASP A 99 -7.18 -12.47 7.39
C ASP A 99 -6.00 -11.60 7.81
N TYR A 100 -4.77 -12.02 7.51
CA TYR A 100 -3.54 -11.30 7.88
C TYR A 100 -2.94 -10.54 6.70
N LEU A 101 -3.42 -10.77 5.48
CA LEU A 101 -2.79 -10.23 4.29
C LEU A 101 -3.32 -8.83 3.95
N PRO A 102 -2.54 -8.01 3.22
CA PRO A 102 -2.93 -6.64 2.88
C PRO A 102 -4.29 -6.56 2.17
N GLY A 103 -4.67 -7.57 1.38
CA GLY A 103 -5.96 -7.63 0.71
C GLY A 103 -7.15 -7.50 1.67
N GLN A 104 -7.01 -7.95 2.92
CA GLN A 104 -8.06 -7.84 3.92
C GLN A 104 -8.35 -6.39 4.35
N LEU A 105 -7.43 -5.45 4.11
CA LEU A 105 -7.69 -4.01 4.31
C LEU A 105 -8.79 -3.50 3.37
N LEU A 106 -8.90 -4.07 2.16
CA LEU A 106 -9.98 -3.74 1.23
C LEU A 106 -11.31 -4.30 1.74
N THR A 107 -11.33 -5.58 2.14
CA THR A 107 -12.50 -6.22 2.76
C THR A 107 -13.00 -5.43 3.97
N TRP A 108 -12.07 -5.02 4.84
CA TRP A 108 -12.36 -4.17 6.00
C TRP A 108 -12.98 -2.83 5.56
N GLY A 109 -12.37 -2.18 4.59
CA GLY A 109 -12.85 -0.93 4.00
C GLY A 109 -14.28 -1.01 3.44
N TYR A 110 -14.57 -2.05 2.67
CA TYR A 110 -15.93 -2.29 2.16
C TYR A 110 -16.91 -2.57 3.30
N GLY A 111 -16.48 -3.30 4.34
CA GLY A 111 -17.26 -3.54 5.55
C GLY A 111 -17.66 -2.25 6.26
N ILE A 112 -16.72 -1.31 6.43
CA ILE A 112 -16.97 0.00 7.03
C ILE A 112 -18.04 0.77 6.24
N MET A 113 -17.92 0.79 4.91
CA MET A 113 -18.91 1.46 4.05
C MET A 113 -20.28 0.78 4.10
N ALA A 114 -20.32 -0.54 4.24
CA ALA A 114 -21.55 -1.32 4.41
C ALA A 114 -22.12 -1.25 5.85
N GLY A 115 -21.47 -0.57 6.78
CA GLY A 115 -21.89 -0.48 8.18
C GLY A 115 -21.67 -1.74 9.01
N LYS A 116 -20.78 -2.64 8.58
CA LYS A 116 -20.34 -3.80 9.36
C LYS A 116 -19.32 -3.36 10.41
N ALA A 117 -19.34 -4.03 11.56
CA ALA A 117 -18.45 -3.77 12.68
C ALA A 117 -17.16 -4.61 12.68
N ASP A 118 -16.92 -5.40 11.63
CA ASP A 118 -15.74 -6.25 11.54
C ASP A 118 -14.46 -5.41 11.44
N THR A 119 -13.46 -5.73 12.26
CA THR A 119 -12.16 -5.04 12.29
C THR A 119 -11.02 -6.00 12.04
N PHE A 120 -10.12 -5.64 11.12
CA PHE A 120 -8.99 -6.49 10.73
C PHE A 120 -7.65 -5.84 11.08
N TYR A 121 -7.47 -5.50 12.37
CA TYR A 121 -6.21 -4.97 12.90
C TYR A 121 -4.98 -5.84 12.60
N PRO A 122 -5.05 -7.19 12.61
CA PRO A 122 -3.90 -8.01 12.25
C PRO A 122 -3.40 -7.73 10.83
N ALA A 123 -4.28 -7.59 9.84
CA ALA A 123 -3.90 -7.25 8.46
C ALA A 123 -3.19 -5.89 8.37
N LEU A 124 -3.62 -4.91 9.16
CA LEU A 124 -2.97 -3.60 9.23
C LEU A 124 -1.57 -3.70 9.84
N ALA A 125 -1.42 -4.47 10.92
CA ALA A 125 -0.13 -4.70 11.55
C ALA A 125 0.84 -5.43 10.61
N VAL A 126 0.38 -6.48 9.92
CA VAL A 126 1.19 -7.18 8.91
C VAL A 126 1.57 -6.27 7.75
N SER A 127 0.65 -5.44 7.27
CA SER A 127 0.92 -4.46 6.20
C SER A 127 1.99 -3.44 6.62
N ALA A 128 1.90 -2.90 7.83
CA ALA A 128 2.94 -2.03 8.38
C ALA A 128 4.28 -2.76 8.51
N GLY A 129 4.26 -4.01 8.98
CA GLY A 129 5.44 -4.87 9.05
C GLY A 129 6.08 -5.11 7.69
N LEU A 130 5.29 -5.37 6.65
CA LEU A 130 5.76 -5.54 5.27
C LEU A 130 6.40 -4.26 4.72
N ILE A 131 5.79 -3.09 4.98
CA ILE A 131 6.35 -1.79 4.59
C ILE A 131 7.73 -1.59 5.23
N VAL A 132 7.82 -1.79 6.55
CA VAL A 132 9.08 -1.64 7.29
C VAL A 132 10.12 -2.65 6.83
N ALA A 133 9.74 -3.92 6.65
CA ALA A 133 10.63 -4.98 6.19
C ALA A 133 11.17 -4.70 4.78
N ALA A 134 10.32 -4.27 3.85
CA ALA A 134 10.71 -3.90 2.49
C ALA A 134 11.65 -2.69 2.49
N PHE A 135 11.36 -1.67 3.31
CA PHE A 135 12.22 -0.49 3.43
C PHE A 135 13.60 -0.84 4.02
N ILE A 136 13.64 -1.62 5.10
CA ILE A 136 14.90 -2.09 5.71
C ILE A 136 15.67 -2.97 4.72
N GLY A 137 14.98 -3.86 4.00
CA GLY A 137 15.57 -4.69 2.95
C GLY A 137 16.19 -3.83 1.84
N ALA A 138 15.50 -2.78 1.42
CA ALA A 138 15.98 -1.83 0.41
C ALA A 138 17.21 -1.08 0.92
N TRP A 139 17.19 -0.62 2.17
CA TRP A 139 18.33 0.06 2.79
C TRP A 139 19.56 -0.84 2.85
N ARG A 140 19.44 -2.07 3.37
CA ARG A 140 20.56 -3.02 3.44
C ARG A 140 21.11 -3.42 2.07
N ALA A 141 20.23 -3.60 1.09
CA ALA A 141 20.65 -3.90 -0.28
C ALA A 141 21.42 -2.70 -0.89
N PHE A 142 20.96 -1.47 -0.63
CA PHE A 142 21.58 -0.25 -1.13
C PHE A 142 22.92 0.06 -0.45
N GLU A 143 23.11 -0.29 0.82
CA GLU A 143 24.41 -0.16 1.51
C GLU A 143 25.50 -1.05 0.89
N ARG A 144 25.13 -2.20 0.34
CA ARG A 144 26.09 -3.11 -0.32
C ARG A 144 26.46 -2.71 -1.74
N GLN A 145 25.78 -1.71 -2.31
CA GLN A 145 26.09 -1.21 -3.65
C GLN A 145 27.21 -0.16 -3.55
N GLU A 146 28.26 -0.29 -4.34
CA GLU A 146 29.46 0.59 -4.29
C GLU A 146 29.26 1.98 -4.92
N LEU A 147 28.00 2.41 -5.09
CA LEU A 147 27.65 3.72 -5.66
C LEU A 147 27.97 4.89 -4.72
#